data_AF-A0A9X9F1S7-F1
#
_entry.id   AF-A0A9X9F1S7-F1
#
_cell.length_a   1.000
_cell.length_b   1.000
_cell.length_c   1.000
_cell.angle_alpha   90.00
_cell.angle_beta   90.00
_cell.angle_gamma   90.00
#
_symmetry.space_group_name_H-M   'P 1'
#
loop_
_entity.id
_entity.type
_entity.pdbx_description
1 polymer ?
#
loop_
_entity_poly.entity_id
_entity_poly.type
_entity_poly.pdbx_seq_one_letter_code
_entity_poly.pdbx_strand_id
1 'polypeptide(L)' 'YDVREELFTRHDVYVADEVFLTGTAAEVIAVTTVDGRTIGLGQTGPHTNRLLEEFRKLVVEDGEKIYEENKVG' A
#
# COMPACT_ATOMS: atom_id res chain seq x y z
N TYR A 1 -6.11 -13.65 -0.17
CA TYR A 1 -6.50 -12.96 -1.41
C TYR A 1 -5.91 -13.75 -2.57
N ASP A 2 -6.66 -13.94 -3.65
CA ASP A 2 -6.07 -14.38 -4.91
C ASP A 2 -5.24 -13.21 -5.45
N VAL A 3 -3.98 -13.46 -5.81
CA VAL A 3 -3.07 -12.43 -6.34
C VAL A 3 -2.61 -12.89 -7.71
N ARG A 4 -2.65 -11.98 -8.68
CA ARG A 4 -2.24 -12.24 -10.05
C ARG A 4 -1.23 -11.20 -10.50
N GLU A 5 -0.13 -11.66 -11.06
CA GLU A 5 0.84 -10.83 -11.76
C GLU A 5 0.61 -11.00 -13.25
N GLU A 6 -0.05 -10.02 -13.85
CA GLU A 6 -0.42 -10.05 -15.26
C GLU A 6 -0.44 -8.64 -15.86
N LEU A 7 -0.42 -8.58 -17.19
CA LEU A 7 -0.65 -7.33 -17.89
C LEU A 7 -2.11 -6.91 -17.71
N PHE A 8 -2.32 -5.66 -17.31
CA PHE A 8 -3.63 -5.03 -17.26
C PHE A 8 -3.63 -3.75 -18.09
N THR A 9 -4.81 -3.31 -18.49
CA THR A 9 -5.03 -2.13 -19.29
C THR A 9 -5.39 -0.93 -18.43
N ARG A 10 -5.38 0.28 -19.01
CA ARG A 10 -5.92 1.47 -18.34
C ARG A 10 -7.40 1.30 -17.98
N HIS A 11 -8.16 0.54 -18.76
CA HIS A 11 -9.57 0.30 -18.48
C HIS A 11 -9.75 -0.42 -17.14
N ASP A 12 -8.91 -1.44 -16.87
CA ASP A 12 -8.94 -2.19 -15.61
C ASP A 12 -8.69 -1.27 -14.40
N VAL A 13 -7.77 -0.32 -14.53
CA VAL A 13 -7.53 0.71 -13.49
C VAL A 13 -8.76 1.58 -13.28
N TYR A 14 -9.41 2.04 -14.35
CA TYR A 14 -10.56 2.95 -14.25
C TYR A 14 -11.82 2.32 -13.66
N VAL A 15 -11.94 1.00 -13.72
CA VAL A 15 -13.10 0.26 -13.21
C VAL A 15 -12.80 -0.50 -11.90
N ALA A 16 -11.57 -0.38 -11.38
CA ALA A 16 -11.19 -1.00 -10.12
C ALA A 16 -11.93 -0.39 -8.93
N ASP A 17 -12.26 -1.23 -7.94
CA ASP A 17 -12.83 -0.79 -6.66
C ASP A 17 -11.82 0.02 -5.83
N GLU A 18 -10.54 -0.36 -5.92
CA GLU A 18 -9.42 0.27 -5.22
C GLU A 18 -8.18 0.26 -6.11
N VAL A 19 -7.38 1.33 -6.06
CA VAL A 19 -6.04 1.39 -6.65
C VAL A 19 -5.10 1.94 -5.60
N PHE A 20 -3.90 1.39 -5.51
CA PHE A 20 -2.85 1.90 -4.64
C PHE A 20 -1.49 1.82 -5.32
N LEU A 21 -0.56 2.63 -4.84
CA LEU A 21 0.85 2.59 -5.23
C LEU A 21 1.68 2.18 -4.04
N THR A 22 2.82 1.54 -4.32
CA THR A 22 3.79 1.16 -3.31
C THR A 22 5.16 1.71 -3.63
N GLY A 23 5.94 2.04 -2.62
CA GLY A 23 7.34 2.41 -2.78
C GLY A 23 8.01 2.65 -1.43
N THR A 24 9.34 2.57 -1.36
CA THR A 24 10.06 2.69 -0.08
C THR A 24 9.73 3.96 0.69
N ALA A 25 9.62 5.11 0.01
CA ALA A 25 9.26 6.37 0.63
C ALA A 25 7.73 6.57 0.76
N ALA A 26 6.96 5.91 -0.10
CA ALA A 26 5.51 6.05 -0.19
C ALA A 26 4.77 5.08 0.75
N GLU A 27 5.42 4.00 1.18
CA GLU A 27 4.79 2.84 1.82
C GLU A 27 3.71 2.25 0.90
N VAL A 28 2.45 2.38 1.29
CA VAL A 28 1.23 2.07 0.53
C VAL A 28 0.38 3.34 0.48
N ILE A 29 0.12 3.85 -0.72
CA ILE A 29 -0.68 5.08 -0.93
C ILE A 29 -1.92 4.75 -1.75
N ALA A 30 -3.09 5.10 -1.22
CA ALA A 30 -4.35 5.01 -1.94
C ALA A 30 -4.42 6.02 -3.10
N VAL A 31 -4.86 5.55 -4.27
CA VAL A 31 -5.13 6.39 -5.45
C VAL A 31 -6.64 6.50 -5.62
N THR A 32 -7.18 7.68 -5.35
CA THR A 32 -8.63 7.93 -5.43
C THR A 32 -9.06 8.53 -6.76
N THR A 33 -8.12 9.03 -7.57
CA THR A 33 -8.37 9.60 -8.90
C THR A 33 -7.25 9.25 -9.87
N VAL A 34 -7.60 8.83 -11.10
CA VAL A 34 -6.65 8.63 -12.20
C VAL A 34 -7.19 9.31 -13.45
N ASP A 35 -6.39 10.16 -14.09
CA ASP A 35 -6.79 10.92 -15.31
C ASP A 35 -8.13 11.67 -15.17
N GLY A 36 -8.39 12.23 -13.98
CA GLY A 36 -9.64 12.93 -13.67
C GLY A 36 -10.85 12.02 -13.41
N ARG A 37 -10.67 10.69 -13.41
CA ARG A 37 -11.71 9.71 -13.07
C ARG A 37 -11.57 9.27 -11.63
N THR A 38 -12.65 9.36 -10.87
CA THR A 38 -12.73 8.81 -9.51
C THR A 38 -12.63 7.28 -9.55
N ILE A 39 -11.75 6.71 -8.73
CA ILE A 39 -11.62 5.27 -8.52
C ILE A 39 -12.56 4.85 -7.40
N GLY A 40 -13.36 3.80 -7.62
CA GLY A 40 -14.37 3.33 -6.66
C GLY A 40 -15.25 4.48 -6.14
N LEU A 41 -15.22 4.68 -4.82
CA LEU A 41 -15.97 5.75 -4.12
C LEU A 41 -15.17 7.05 -3.93
N GLY A 42 -13.96 7.16 -4.49
CA GLY A 42 -13.11 8.34 -4.33
C GLY A 42 -12.47 8.49 -2.95
N GLN A 43 -12.45 7.41 -2.18
CA GLN A 43 -11.88 7.33 -0.84
C GLN A 43 -11.02 6.07 -0.72
N THR A 44 -10.17 6.02 0.30
CA THR A 44 -9.39 4.82 0.58
C THR A 44 -10.30 3.64 0.92
N GLY A 45 -10.11 2.53 0.22
CA GLY A 45 -10.90 1.31 0.45
C GLY A 45 -10.33 0.40 1.55
N PRO A 46 -11.10 -0.62 1.95
CA PRO A 46 -10.74 -1.53 3.05
C PRO A 46 -9.47 -2.34 2.78
N HIS A 47 -9.19 -2.75 1.54
CA HIS A 47 -8.00 -3.56 1.26
C HIS A 47 -6.72 -2.74 1.34
N THR A 48 -6.74 -1.54 0.79
CA THR A 48 -5.62 -0.60 0.84
C THR A 48 -5.30 -0.20 2.28
N ASN A 49 -6.32 0.11 3.10
CA ASN A 49 -6.12 0.41 4.52
C ASN A 49 -5.49 -0.75 5.28
N ARG A 50 -5.98 -1.98 5.04
CA ARG A 50 -5.42 -3.17 5.68
C ARG A 50 -3.97 -3.39 5.28
N LEU A 51 -3.64 -3.25 3.99
CA LEU A 51 -2.26 -3.39 3.51
C LEU A 51 -1.33 -2.35 4.15
N LEU A 52 -1.76 -1.09 4.26
CA LEU A 52 -0.99 -0.04 4.93
C LEU A 52 -0.78 -0.35 6.42
N GLU A 53 -1.81 -0.82 7.12
CA GLU A 53 -1.72 -1.18 8.53
C GLU A 53 -0.74 -2.34 8.74
N GLU A 54 -0.85 -3.41 7.96
CA GLU A 54 0.04 -4.57 8.07
C GLU A 54 1.48 -4.22 7.65
N PHE A 55 1.67 -3.39 6.63
CA PHE A 55 3.01 -2.89 6.26
C PHE A 55 3.67 -2.15 7.43
N ARG A 56 2.93 -1.25 8.09
CA ARG A 56 3.45 -0.47 9.24
C ARG A 56 3.79 -1.33 10.46
N LYS A 57 3.07 -2.42 10.68
CA LYS A 57 3.41 -3.41 11.71
C LYS A 57 4.70 -4.14 11.34
N LEU A 58 4.84 -4.55 10.08
CA LEU A 58 6.00 -5.31 9.64
C LEU A 58 7.30 -4.51 9.73
N VAL A 59 7.32 -3.25 9.32
CA VAL A 59 8.55 -2.43 9.29
C VAL A 59 9.12 -2.07 10.65
N VAL A 60 8.37 -2.27 11.73
CA VAL A 60 8.88 -2.11 13.11
C VAL A 60 9.38 -3.42 13.70
N GLU A 61 9.00 -4.56 13.12
CA GLU A 61 9.41 -5.90 13.55
C GLU A 61 10.61 -6.42 12.72
N ASP A 62 10.61 -6.15 11.42
CA ASP A 62 11.59 -6.64 10.45
C ASP A 62 12.52 -5.52 9.97
N GLY A 63 13.82 -5.74 10.09
CA GLY A 63 14.85 -4.78 9.73
C GLY A 63 16.16 -5.02 10.47
N GLU A 64 17.27 -4.57 9.87
CA GLU A 64 18.59 -4.66 10.50
C GLU A 64 18.73 -3.56 11.55
N LYS A 65 19.01 -3.94 12.80
CA LYS A 65 19.25 -3.00 13.89
C LYS A 65 20.61 -2.33 13.68
N ILE A 66 20.62 -1.01 13.52
CA ILE A 66 21.86 -0.24 13.35
C ILE A 66 22.63 -0.11 14.68
N TYR A 67 21.92 -0.10 15.80
CA TYR A 67 22.50 -0.03 17.14
C TYR A 67 21.92 -1.13 18.03
N GLU A 68 22.77 -1.78 18.83
CA GLU A 68 22.30 -2.60 19.94
C GLU A 68 21.74 -1.68 21.04
N GLU A 69 20.64 -2.09 21.68
CA GLU A 69 20.17 -1.43 22.90
C GLU A 69 21.27 -1.61 23.96
N ASN A 70 22.10 -0.57 24.14
CA ASN A 70 23.01 -0.51 25.25
C ASN A 70 22.19 -0.72 26.52
N LYS A 71 22.41 -1.85 27.21
CA LYS A 71 21.95 -2.03 28.58
C LYS A 71 22.60 -0.93 29.41
N VAL A 72 21.84 0.15 29.63
CA VAL A 72 22.20 1.17 30.60
C VAL A 72 22.21 0.47 31.95
N GLY A 73 23.41 0.21 32.46
CA GLY A 73 23.64 -0.30 33.80
C GLY A 73 23.32 0.73 34.87
#